data_AF-A0AB35CEF4-F1
#
_entry.id   AF-A0AB35CEF4-F1
#
_cell.length_a   1.000
_cell.length_b   1.000
_cell.length_c   1.000
_cell.angle_alpha   90.00
_cell.angle_beta   90.00
_cell.angle_gamma   90.00
#
_symmetry.space_group_name_H-M   'P 1'
#
loop_
_entity.id
_entity.type
_entity.pdbx_description
1 polymer ?
#
loop_
_entity_poly.entity_id
_entity_poly.type
_entity_poly.pdbx_seq_one_letter_code
_entity_poly.pdbx_strand_id
1 'polypeptide(L)'
;MQTKITKTIRVSIDVKQHLDEMKGSVSASEFIETMLSYFERNGVDPRTSINGKFKTLELQGIERIIKIIRAIEKDKIDKLLPAPEAHSDELLDRADKQVTQLKAEVERLKQAGAPDVEDRRKLGQVVRLLENAFDQKNFKK
;
A
#
# COMPACT_ATOMS: atom_id res chain seq x y z
N MET A 1 24.14 -47.99 -34.80
CA MET A 1 25.04 -47.72 -33.66
C MET A 1 25.97 -46.59 -34.06
N GLN A 2 25.83 -45.41 -33.46
CA GLN A 2 26.72 -44.28 -33.79
C GLN A 2 28.06 -44.52 -33.10
N THR A 3 29.12 -44.70 -33.88
CA THR A 3 30.47 -44.89 -33.35
C THR A 3 30.91 -43.60 -32.67
N LYS A 4 30.95 -43.58 -31.32
CA LYS A 4 31.50 -42.45 -30.57
C LYS A 4 33.01 -42.39 -30.83
N ILE A 5 33.43 -41.51 -31.75
CA ILE A 5 34.83 -41.25 -32.05
C ILE A 5 35.48 -40.66 -30.80
N THR A 6 36.42 -41.38 -30.19
CA THR A 6 37.14 -40.89 -29.02
C THR A 6 38.35 -40.09 -29.46
N LYS A 7 38.54 -38.90 -28.88
CA LYS A 7 39.71 -38.03 -29.12
C LYS A 7 40.30 -37.57 -27.78
N THR A 8 41.62 -37.52 -27.69
CA THR A 8 42.32 -37.02 -26.51
C THR A 8 42.49 -35.50 -26.60
N ILE A 9 42.08 -34.79 -25.55
CA ILE A 9 42.30 -33.35 -25.39
C ILE A 9 43.31 -33.11 -24.26
N ARG A 10 44.17 -32.11 -24.42
CA ARG A 10 45.06 -31.65 -23.34
C ARG A 10 44.38 -30.50 -22.61
N VAL A 11 44.38 -30.57 -21.29
CA VAL A 11 43.84 -29.56 -20.38
C VAL A 11 44.87 -29.26 -19.29
N SER A 12 44.83 -28.08 -18.70
CA SER A 12 45.68 -27.77 -17.54
C SER A 12 45.31 -28.63 -16.33
N ILE A 13 46.24 -28.77 -15.39
CA ILE A 13 46.04 -29.54 -14.16
C ILE A 13 44.85 -29.01 -13.35
N ASP A 14 44.73 -27.68 -13.24
CA ASP A 14 43.66 -27.03 -12.49
C ASP A 14 42.28 -27.28 -13.13
N VAL A 15 42.21 -27.21 -14.47
CA VAL A 15 40.96 -27.50 -15.20
C VAL A 15 40.56 -28.97 -15.05
N LYS A 16 41.53 -29.89 -15.07
CA LYS A 16 41.28 -31.31 -14.83
C LYS A 16 40.75 -31.53 -13.42
N GLN A 17 41.39 -30.94 -12.41
CA GLN A 17 40.96 -31.07 -11.02
C GLN A 17 39.53 -30.55 -10.83
N HIS A 18 39.25 -29.36 -11.34
CA HIS A 18 37.92 -28.77 -11.24
C HIS A 18 36.86 -29.61 -11.99
N LEU A 19 37.20 -30.15 -13.15
CA LEU A 19 36.33 -31.05 -13.89
C LEU A 19 36.01 -32.32 -13.09
N ASP A 20 37.00 -32.89 -12.40
CA ASP A 20 36.79 -34.09 -11.58
C ASP A 20 35.94 -33.83 -10.34
N GLU A 21 36.10 -32.66 -9.72
CA GLU A 21 35.25 -32.19 -8.62
C GLU A 21 33.80 -32.01 -9.09
N MET A 22 33.58 -31.34 -10.22
CA MET A 22 32.24 -31.05 -10.72
C MET A 22 31.52 -32.27 -11.30
N LYS A 23 32.23 -33.13 -12.03
CA LYS A 23 31.60 -34.32 -12.64
C LYS A 23 31.20 -35.35 -11.57
N GLY A 24 31.87 -35.34 -10.42
CA GLY A 24 31.70 -36.36 -9.37
C GLY A 24 31.85 -37.78 -9.92
N SER A 25 30.79 -38.59 -9.78
CA SER A 25 30.73 -39.99 -10.24
C SER A 25 30.49 -40.15 -11.75
N VAL A 26 30.15 -39.07 -12.46
CA VAL A 26 29.83 -39.10 -13.90
C VAL A 26 31.11 -39.15 -14.73
N SER A 27 31.02 -39.72 -15.93
CA SER A 27 32.13 -39.70 -16.88
C SER A 27 32.36 -38.27 -17.39
N ALA A 28 33.62 -37.91 -17.68
CA ALA A 28 33.93 -36.58 -18.21
C ALA A 28 33.16 -36.28 -19.51
N SER A 29 33.02 -37.28 -20.39
CA SER A 29 32.27 -37.14 -21.64
C SER A 29 30.80 -36.83 -21.42
N GLU A 30 30.13 -37.55 -20.52
CA GLU A 30 28.70 -37.36 -20.23
C GLU A 30 28.45 -36.03 -19.52
N PHE A 31 29.34 -35.66 -18.60
CA PHE A 31 29.28 -34.37 -17.92
C PHE A 31 29.46 -33.20 -18.90
N ILE A 32 30.44 -33.30 -19.82
CA ILE A 32 30.67 -32.29 -20.85
C ILE A 32 29.50 -32.24 -21.85
N GLU A 33 28.95 -33.37 -22.29
CA GLU A 33 27.75 -33.43 -23.16
C GLU A 33 26.57 -32.71 -22.49
N THR A 34 26.36 -32.92 -21.18
CA THR A 34 25.32 -32.24 -20.40
C THR A 34 25.58 -30.73 -20.30
N MET A 35 26.84 -30.34 -20.06
CA MET A 35 27.23 -28.93 -19.98
C MET A 35 27.04 -28.21 -21.33
N LEU A 36 27.41 -28.85 -22.44
CA LEU A 36 27.18 -28.30 -23.79
C LEU A 36 25.68 -28.16 -24.07
N SER A 37 24.89 -29.17 -23.72
CA SER A 37 23.43 -29.14 -23.84
C SER A 37 22.80 -28.03 -22.98
N TYR A 38 23.36 -27.76 -21.79
CA TYR A 38 22.93 -26.65 -20.94
C TYR A 38 23.15 -25.30 -21.62
N PHE A 39 24.32 -25.08 -22.23
CA PHE A 39 24.60 -23.85 -22.97
C PHE A 39 23.65 -23.67 -24.16
N GLU A 40 23.41 -24.73 -24.93
CA GLU A 40 22.48 -24.72 -26.07
C GLU A 40 21.04 -24.40 -25.64
N ARG A 41 20.54 -25.04 -24.57
CA ARG A 41 19.17 -24.84 -24.07
C ARG A 41 18.95 -23.46 -23.48
N ASN A 42 19.94 -22.92 -22.77
CA ASN A 42 19.86 -21.60 -22.15
C ASN A 42 20.29 -20.47 -23.11
N GLY A 43 20.71 -20.79 -24.34
CA GLY A 43 21.19 -19.82 -25.33
C GLY A 43 22.48 -19.10 -24.93
N VAL A 44 23.22 -19.61 -23.94
CA VAL A 44 24.43 -18.99 -23.41
C VAL A 44 25.64 -19.46 -24.21
N ASP A 45 26.28 -18.55 -24.96
CA ASP A 45 27.55 -18.86 -25.62
C ASP A 45 28.72 -18.68 -24.62
N PRO A 46 29.44 -19.76 -24.22
CA PRO A 46 30.56 -19.66 -23.30
C PRO A 46 31.71 -18.79 -23.84
N ARG A 47 31.79 -18.55 -25.15
CA ARG A 47 32.75 -17.61 -25.76
C ARG A 47 32.37 -16.14 -25.52
N THR A 48 31.08 -15.85 -25.36
CA THR A 48 30.57 -14.49 -25.12
C THR A 48 30.49 -14.12 -23.64
N SER A 49 30.38 -15.12 -22.75
CA SER A 49 30.42 -14.91 -21.29
C SER A 49 31.72 -14.26 -20.81
N ILE A 50 32.81 -14.42 -21.57
CA ILE A 50 34.10 -13.76 -21.32
C ILE A 50 34.00 -12.22 -21.46
N ASN A 51 32.96 -11.71 -22.14
CA ASN A 51 32.73 -10.29 -22.40
C ASN A 51 31.50 -9.69 -21.68
N GLY A 52 30.85 -10.40 -20.75
CA GLY A 52 29.87 -9.80 -19.81
C GLY A 52 28.57 -9.21 -20.42
N LYS A 53 28.30 -9.38 -21.72
CA LYS A 53 27.17 -8.72 -22.41
C LYS A 53 25.82 -9.42 -22.26
N PHE A 54 25.79 -10.66 -21.75
CA PHE A 54 24.55 -11.44 -21.66
C PHE A 54 23.58 -10.87 -20.62
N LYS A 55 24.08 -10.29 -19.51
CA LYS A 55 23.23 -9.65 -18.49
C LYS A 55 22.58 -8.35 -18.96
N THR A 56 23.19 -7.60 -19.88
CA THR A 56 22.70 -6.25 -20.23
C THR A 56 21.48 -6.27 -21.14
N LEU A 57 21.35 -7.23 -22.05
CA LEU A 57 20.19 -7.33 -22.95
C LEU A 57 18.93 -7.80 -22.23
N GLU A 58 19.06 -8.76 -21.31
CA GLU A 58 17.94 -9.20 -20.47
C GLU A 58 17.50 -8.10 -19.50
N LEU A 59 18.44 -7.38 -18.87
CA LEU A 59 18.11 -6.24 -18.00
C LEU A 59 17.42 -5.11 -18.77
N GLN A 60 17.86 -4.80 -19.99
CA GLN A 60 17.20 -3.80 -20.84
C GLN A 60 15.79 -4.23 -21.26
N GLY A 61 15.58 -5.53 -21.54
CA GLY A 61 14.26 -6.09 -21.81
C GLY A 61 13.32 -5.95 -20.60
N ILE A 62 13.82 -6.34 -19.42
CA ILE A 62 13.08 -6.26 -18.15
C ILE A 62 12.73 -4.80 -17.82
N GLU A 63 13.68 -3.86 -17.94
CA GLU A 63 13.44 -2.43 -17.72
C GLU A 63 12.38 -1.85 -18.64
N ARG A 64 12.39 -2.24 -19.92
CA ARG A 64 11.38 -1.81 -20.90
C ARG A 64 10.00 -2.34 -20.53
N ILE A 65 9.91 -3.63 -20.14
CA ILE A 65 8.65 -4.25 -19.70
C ILE A 65 8.10 -3.54 -18.46
N ILE A 66 8.94 -3.25 -17.46
CA ILE A 66 8.54 -2.51 -16.25
C ILE A 66 7.96 -1.13 -16.59
N LYS A 67 8.61 -0.40 -17.52
CA LYS A 67 8.10 0.92 -17.96
C LYS A 67 6.73 0.81 -18.65
N ILE A 68 6.55 -0.20 -19.49
CA ILE A 68 5.26 -0.45 -20.16
C ILE A 68 4.17 -0.76 -19.14
N ILE A 69 4.43 -1.67 -18.20
CA ILE A 69 3.46 -2.05 -17.16
C ILE A 69 3.07 -0.82 -16.33
N ARG A 70 4.04 -0.05 -15.84
CA ARG A 70 3.77 1.17 -15.06
C ARG A 70 2.94 2.21 -15.83
N ALA A 71 3.19 2.37 -17.13
CA ALA A 71 2.41 3.28 -17.96
C ALA A 71 0.95 2.81 -18.12
N ILE A 72 0.74 1.50 -18.32
CA ILE A 72 -0.60 0.90 -18.39
C ILE A 72 -1.34 1.03 -17.06
N GLU A 73 -0.66 0.73 -15.95
CA GLU A 73 -1.24 0.86 -14.61
C GLU A 73 -1.63 2.30 -14.31
N LYS A 74 -0.76 3.26 -14.64
CA LYS A 74 -1.06 4.69 -14.48
C LYS A 74 -2.27 5.12 -15.32
N ASP A 75 -2.31 4.77 -16.61
CA ASP A 75 -3.46 5.09 -17.47
C ASP A 75 -4.77 4.48 -16.95
N LYS A 76 -4.71 3.28 -16.38
CA LYS A 76 -5.87 2.62 -15.78
C LYS A 76 -6.32 3.30 -14.48
N ILE A 77 -5.38 3.74 -13.64
CA ILE A 77 -5.67 4.47 -12.39
C ILE A 77 -6.21 5.87 -12.70
N ASP A 78 -5.62 6.60 -13.64
CA ASP A 78 -6.04 7.94 -14.03
C ASP A 78 -7.48 7.96 -14.59
N LYS A 79 -7.95 6.87 -15.20
CA LYS A 79 -9.35 6.70 -15.63
C LYS A 79 -10.33 6.39 -14.49
N LEU A 80 -9.84 5.82 -13.40
CA LEU A 80 -10.65 5.45 -12.23
C LEU A 80 -10.71 6.55 -11.18
N LEU A 81 -9.70 7.41 -11.13
CA LEU A 81 -9.71 8.60 -10.29
C LEU A 81 -10.49 9.71 -10.99
N PRO A 82 -11.66 10.12 -10.48
CA PRO A 82 -12.30 11.35 -10.96
C PRO A 82 -11.32 12.52 -10.78
N ALA A 83 -11.29 13.43 -11.75
CA ALA A 83 -10.41 14.60 -11.71
C ALA A 83 -10.55 15.35 -10.36
N PRO A 84 -9.46 15.77 -9.69
CA PRO A 84 -9.54 16.24 -8.31
C PRO A 84 -10.23 17.59 -8.08
N GLU A 85 -10.75 18.30 -9.09
CA GLU A 85 -10.78 19.77 -9.03
C GLU A 85 -12.14 20.43 -9.32
N ALA A 86 -13.27 19.87 -8.89
CA ALA A 86 -14.55 20.61 -8.96
C ALA A 86 -15.57 20.25 -7.88
N HIS A 87 -15.64 18.99 -7.47
CA HIS A 87 -16.66 18.55 -6.51
C HIS A 87 -16.31 18.79 -5.05
N SER A 88 -15.02 18.95 -4.69
CA SER A 88 -14.63 19.22 -3.29
C SER A 88 -15.07 20.61 -2.83
N ASP A 89 -14.87 21.62 -3.68
CA ASP A 89 -15.13 23.02 -3.33
C ASP A 89 -16.62 23.33 -3.25
N GLU A 90 -17.44 22.75 -4.13
CA GLU A 90 -18.90 22.83 -4.03
C GLU A 90 -19.46 22.12 -2.78
N LEU A 91 -18.85 20.99 -2.38
CA LEU A 91 -19.25 20.28 -1.17
C LEU A 91 -18.87 21.05 0.10
N LEU A 92 -17.72 21.72 0.10
CA LEU A 92 -17.27 22.61 1.16
C LEU A 92 -18.20 23.82 1.31
N ASP A 93 -18.52 24.53 0.22
CA ASP A 93 -19.44 25.67 0.26
C ASP A 93 -20.85 25.26 0.71
N ARG A 94 -21.32 24.07 0.30
CA ARG A 94 -22.59 23.51 0.78
C ARG A 94 -22.55 23.19 2.27
N ALA A 95 -21.45 22.63 2.77
CA ALA A 95 -21.28 22.32 4.19
C ALA A 95 -21.26 23.60 5.05
N ASP A 96 -20.54 24.64 4.62
CA ASP A 96 -20.46 25.91 5.35
C ASP A 96 -21.83 26.61 5.46
N LYS A 97 -22.64 26.54 4.40
CA LYS A 97 -24.03 27.04 4.41
C LYS A 97 -24.89 26.27 5.42
N GLN A 98 -24.76 24.94 5.50
CA GLN A 98 -25.50 24.13 6.47
C GLN A 98 -25.07 24.41 7.91
N VAL A 99 -23.77 24.57 8.17
CA VAL A 99 -23.26 24.91 9.52
C VAL A 99 -23.80 26.27 9.97
N THR A 100 -23.85 27.24 9.07
CA THR A 100 -24.37 28.58 9.39
C THR A 100 -25.86 28.54 9.75
N GLN A 101 -26.67 27.78 9.00
CA GLN A 101 -28.10 27.60 9.28
C GLN A 101 -28.34 26.90 10.62
N LEU A 102 -27.60 25.82 10.89
CA LEU A 102 -27.71 25.08 12.14
C LEU A 102 -27.30 25.92 13.36
N LYS A 103 -26.26 26.74 13.25
CA LYS A 103 -25.87 27.66 14.32
C LYS A 103 -26.98 28.67 14.64
N ALA A 104 -27.62 29.24 13.61
CA ALA A 104 -28.74 30.17 13.80
C ALA A 104 -29.94 29.48 14.48
N GLU A 105 -30.27 28.26 14.07
CA GLU A 105 -31.36 27.50 14.66
C GLU A 105 -31.08 27.08 16.11
N VAL A 106 -29.83 26.71 16.42
CA VAL A 106 -29.40 26.43 17.81
C VAL A 106 -29.58 27.65 18.70
N GLU A 107 -29.20 28.85 18.25
CA GLU A 107 -29.40 30.08 19.02
C GLU A 107 -30.89 30.41 19.20
N ARG A 108 -31.71 30.21 18.17
CA ARG A 108 -33.17 30.36 18.26
C ARG A 108 -33.77 29.39 19.28
N LEU A 109 -33.33 28.13 19.27
CA LEU A 109 -33.81 27.11 20.22
C LEU A 109 -33.33 27.38 21.66
N LYS A 110 -32.14 27.93 21.86
CA LYS A 110 -31.71 28.41 23.19
C LYS A 110 -32.61 29.53 23.71
N GLN A 111 -33.04 30.44 22.83
CA GLN A 111 -33.97 31.52 23.20
C GLN A 111 -35.39 31.00 23.44
N ALA A 112 -35.86 30.05 22.62
CA ALA A 112 -37.19 29.46 22.72
C ALA A 112 -37.32 28.41 23.84
N GLY A 113 -36.21 27.82 24.28
CA GLY A 113 -36.13 26.75 25.27
C GLY A 113 -35.72 27.19 26.68
N ALA A 114 -35.73 28.50 26.98
CA ALA A 114 -35.57 28.96 28.36
C ALA A 114 -36.91 28.76 29.10
N PRO A 115 -36.99 27.87 30.11
CA PRO A 115 -38.10 27.93 31.04
C PRO A 115 -38.05 29.30 31.70
N ASP A 116 -39.15 30.02 31.56
CA ASP A 116 -39.32 31.43 31.90
C ASP A 116 -38.55 31.77 33.18
N VAL A 117 -37.68 32.77 33.11
CA VAL A 117 -36.97 33.29 34.30
C VAL A 117 -38.00 33.65 35.39
N GLU A 118 -39.22 34.02 34.98
CA GLU A 118 -40.40 34.18 35.83
C GLU A 118 -40.80 32.90 36.56
N ASP A 119 -40.80 31.74 35.91
CA ASP A 119 -41.21 30.46 36.52
C ASP A 119 -40.17 29.95 37.51
N ARG A 120 -38.87 30.11 37.23
CA ARG A 120 -37.82 29.86 38.23
C ARG A 120 -37.93 30.81 39.42
N ARG A 121 -38.30 32.08 39.19
CA ARG A 121 -38.50 33.07 40.24
C ARG A 121 -39.72 32.73 41.11
N LYS A 122 -40.85 32.37 40.50
CA LYS A 122 -42.07 31.92 41.18
C LYS A 122 -41.78 30.66 42.01
N LEU A 123 -41.04 29.70 41.46
CA LEU A 123 -40.64 28.51 42.20
C LEU A 123 -39.75 28.87 43.41
N GLY A 124 -38.80 29.79 43.26
CA GLY A 124 -37.99 30.29 44.36
C GLY A 124 -38.81 31.00 45.46
N GLN A 125 -39.86 31.74 45.08
CA GLN A 125 -40.78 32.35 46.05
C GLN A 125 -41.60 31.30 46.81
N VAL A 126 -42.09 30.26 46.11
CA VAL A 126 -42.81 29.14 46.74
C VAL A 126 -41.91 28.40 47.72
N VAL A 127 -40.64 28.16 47.37
CA VAL A 127 -39.68 27.52 48.28
C VAL A 127 -39.47 28.35 49.54
N ARG A 128 -39.28 29.67 49.43
CA ARG A 128 -39.15 30.56 50.61
C ARG A 128 -40.40 30.58 51.49
N LEU A 129 -41.58 30.54 50.89
CA LEU A 129 -42.84 30.46 51.64
C LEU A 129 -42.93 29.14 52.42
N LEU A 130 -42.52 28.03 51.82
CA LEU A 130 -42.47 26.74 52.50
C LEU A 130 -41.43 26.76 53.63
N GLU A 131 -40.24 27.28 53.40
CA GLU A 131 -39.21 27.40 54.46
C GLU A 131 -39.71 28.22 55.66
N ASN A 132 -40.36 29.35 55.41
CA ASN A 132 -40.96 30.17 56.48
C ASN A 132 -42.14 29.48 57.17
N ALA A 133 -43.01 28.80 56.40
CA ALA A 133 -44.17 28.10 56.93
C ALA A 133 -43.77 26.89 57.77
N PHE A 134 -42.65 26.22 57.46
CA PHE A 134 -42.10 25.06 58.18
C PHE A 134 -41.04 25.42 59.22
N ASP A 135 -40.78 26.71 59.45
CA ASP A 135 -39.88 27.14 60.52
C ASP A 135 -40.48 26.74 61.88
N GLN A 136 -39.79 25.86 62.61
CA GLN A 136 -40.24 25.29 63.88
C GLN A 136 -40.51 26.36 64.96
N LYS A 137 -40.00 27.59 64.77
CA LYS A 137 -40.29 28.76 65.61
C LYS A 137 -41.75 29.20 65.51
N ASN A 138 -42.42 28.97 64.38
CA ASN A 138 -43.82 29.32 64.15
C ASN A 138 -44.82 28.30 64.70
N PHE A 139 -44.36 27.09 65.05
CA PHE A 139 -45.20 26.02 65.62
C PHE A 139 -45.10 25.84 67.14
N LYS A 140 -44.29 26.67 67.83
CA LYS A 140 -44.24 26.67 69.29
C LYS A 140 -45.36 27.54 69.84
N LYS A 141 -46.49 26.91 70.17
CA LYS A 141 -47.52 27.47 71.05
C LYS A 141 -47.89 26.44 72.10
#